data_AF-A0AA40ER70-F1
#
_entry.id   AF-A0AA40ER70-F1
#
_cell.length_a   1.000
_cell.length_b   1.000
_cell.length_c   1.000
_cell.angle_alpha   90.00
_cell.angle_beta   90.00
_cell.angle_gamma   90.00
#
_symmetry.space_group_name_H-M   'P 1'
#
loop_
_entity.id
_entity.type
_entity.pdbx_description
1 polymer ?
#
loop_
_entity_poly.entity_id
_entity_poly.type
_entity_poly.pdbx_seq_one_letter_code
_entity_poly.pdbx_strand_id
1 'polypeptide(L)'
;NGHESVAKLLLTKNDANTQDTIGRTPLAFAAKNGHEKVAIALLNHGSLDPDRKDHYCSTPLSIAVRNCRTEVVKALLATGQVAFDSRDCFGRTPLWWSRRHGSIDIEQMLLDYARKKGIPICHEDGPIETRPVSNDLAPRWCDVCTLSIPEDEAYYECGMCNGGDFDICLECYKIGGRCLRDNHQLVYKIDQEVS
;
A
#
# COMPACT_ATOMS: atom_id res chain seq x y z
N ASN A 1 -11.10 -0.32 -10.14
CA ASN A 1 -12.39 0.16 -10.68
C ASN A 1 -13.57 0.10 -9.70
N GLY A 2 -13.52 -0.64 -8.59
CA GLY A 2 -14.50 -0.43 -7.49
C GLY A 2 -15.92 -0.98 -7.71
N HIS A 3 -16.14 -1.83 -8.71
CA HIS A 3 -17.45 -2.42 -9.00
C HIS A 3 -17.86 -3.46 -7.94
N GLU A 4 -18.53 -3.00 -6.89
CA GLU A 4 -18.95 -3.82 -5.74
C GLU A 4 -19.78 -5.05 -6.15
N SER A 5 -20.78 -4.89 -7.02
CA SER A 5 -21.65 -5.98 -7.46
C SER A 5 -20.87 -7.08 -8.18
N VAL A 6 -19.92 -6.68 -9.03
CA VAL A 6 -19.01 -7.60 -9.74
C VAL A 6 -18.07 -8.30 -8.75
N ALA A 7 -17.49 -7.55 -7.80
CA ALA A 7 -16.63 -8.13 -6.77
C ALA A 7 -17.38 -9.18 -5.94
N LYS A 8 -18.59 -8.88 -5.47
CA LYS A 8 -19.46 -9.82 -4.75
C LYS A 8 -19.76 -11.07 -5.57
N LEU A 9 -20.08 -10.91 -6.85
CA LEU A 9 -20.32 -12.04 -7.75
C LEU A 9 -19.06 -12.93 -7.88
N LEU A 10 -17.89 -12.34 -8.11
CA LEU A 10 -16.64 -13.10 -8.25
C LEU A 10 -16.27 -13.86 -6.97
N LEU A 11 -16.51 -13.27 -5.80
CA LEU A 11 -16.23 -13.89 -4.50
C LEU A 11 -17.09 -15.14 -4.20
N THR A 12 -18.16 -15.38 -4.96
CA THR A 12 -18.96 -16.63 -4.82
C THR A 12 -18.26 -17.86 -5.40
N LYS A 13 -17.26 -17.67 -6.27
CA LYS A 13 -16.61 -18.76 -7.03
C LYS A 13 -15.09 -18.77 -6.94
N ASN A 14 -14.49 -17.72 -6.39
CA ASN A 14 -13.05 -17.52 -6.40
C ASN A 14 -12.54 -17.28 -4.97
N ASP A 15 -11.27 -17.62 -4.74
CA ASP A 15 -10.59 -17.31 -3.49
C ASP A 15 -10.37 -15.80 -3.35
N ALA A 16 -10.81 -15.25 -2.21
CA ALA A 16 -10.68 -13.84 -1.85
C ALA A 16 -9.20 -13.42 -1.64
N ASN A 17 -8.30 -14.38 -1.47
CA ASN A 17 -6.87 -14.17 -1.20
C ASN A 17 -5.96 -14.39 -2.41
N THR A 18 -6.52 -14.50 -3.61
CA THR A 18 -5.71 -14.58 -4.84
C THR A 18 -4.69 -13.44 -4.91
N GLN A 19 -3.51 -13.71 -5.44
CA GLN A 19 -2.39 -12.78 -5.47
C GLN A 19 -1.95 -12.49 -6.91
N ASP A 20 -1.60 -11.24 -7.20
CA ASP A 20 -0.90 -10.87 -8.42
C ASP A 20 0.59 -11.26 -8.36
N THR A 21 1.39 -10.85 -9.36
CA THR A 21 2.82 -11.15 -9.41
C THR A 21 3.64 -10.51 -8.30
N ILE A 22 3.15 -9.41 -7.71
CA ILE A 22 3.77 -8.71 -6.58
C ILE A 22 3.26 -9.29 -5.25
N GLY A 23 2.28 -10.20 -5.26
CA GLY A 23 1.70 -10.77 -4.05
C GLY A 23 0.50 -9.98 -3.51
N ARG A 24 -0.03 -9.01 -4.25
CA ARG A 24 -1.14 -8.16 -3.80
C ARG A 24 -2.48 -8.86 -3.97
N THR A 25 -3.30 -8.80 -2.93
CA THR A 25 -4.66 -9.36 -2.92
C THR A 25 -5.70 -8.36 -3.45
N PRO A 26 -6.92 -8.82 -3.80
CA PRO A 26 -8.05 -7.95 -4.05
C PRO A 26 -8.26 -6.88 -2.96
N LEU A 27 -8.02 -7.23 -1.69
CA LEU A 27 -8.13 -6.29 -0.57
C LEU A 27 -7.02 -5.23 -0.62
N ALA A 28 -5.78 -5.61 -0.96
CA ALA A 28 -4.69 -4.66 -1.16
C ALA A 28 -5.01 -3.66 -2.30
N PHE A 29 -5.63 -4.11 -3.40
CA PHE A 29 -6.08 -3.21 -4.46
C PHE A 29 -7.24 -2.29 -4.03
N ALA A 30 -8.20 -2.80 -3.25
CA ALA A 30 -9.26 -1.97 -2.68
C ALA A 30 -8.69 -0.92 -1.71
N ALA A 31 -7.70 -1.31 -0.90
CA ALA A 31 -6.95 -0.45 0.00
C ALA A 31 -6.14 0.63 -0.72
N LYS A 32 -5.47 0.30 -1.83
CA LYS A 32 -4.70 1.28 -2.62
C LYS A 32 -5.61 2.36 -3.23
N ASN A 33 -6.74 1.92 -3.80
CA ASN A 33 -7.62 2.78 -4.59
C ASN A 33 -8.78 3.41 -3.80
N GLY A 34 -8.94 3.07 -2.51
CA GLY A 34 -10.02 3.61 -1.69
C GLY A 34 -11.41 3.05 -2.02
N HIS A 35 -11.48 1.84 -2.59
CA HIS A 35 -12.76 1.20 -2.90
C HIS A 35 -13.41 0.61 -1.64
N GLU A 36 -13.92 1.47 -0.76
CA GLU A 36 -14.51 1.11 0.54
C GLU A 36 -15.51 -0.05 0.44
N LYS A 37 -16.51 0.05 -0.43
CA LYS A 37 -17.55 -0.99 -0.56
C LYS A 37 -17.00 -2.34 -0.99
N VAL A 38 -15.96 -2.35 -1.83
CA VAL A 38 -15.26 -3.58 -2.22
C VAL A 38 -14.45 -4.13 -1.05
N ALA A 39 -13.76 -3.28 -0.29
CA ALA A 39 -13.03 -3.68 0.90
C ALA A 39 -13.99 -4.29 1.94
N ILE A 40 -15.13 -3.67 2.22
CA ILE A 40 -16.15 -4.22 3.14
C ILE A 40 -16.69 -5.56 2.63
N ALA A 41 -16.97 -5.70 1.34
CA ALA A 41 -17.43 -6.97 0.77
C ALA A 41 -16.39 -8.10 0.94
N LEU A 42 -15.11 -7.79 0.76
CA LEU A 42 -14.00 -8.71 0.99
C LEU A 42 -13.85 -9.07 2.47
N LEU A 43 -13.89 -8.08 3.37
CA LEU A 43 -13.72 -8.28 4.81
C LEU A 43 -14.85 -9.11 5.44
N ASN A 44 -16.04 -9.11 4.83
CA ASN A 44 -17.16 -9.96 5.22
C ASN A 44 -17.10 -11.38 4.61
N HIS A 45 -16.09 -11.69 3.81
CA HIS A 45 -15.91 -13.01 3.23
C HIS A 45 -15.12 -13.91 4.19
N GLY A 46 -15.73 -15.02 4.60
CA GLY A 46 -15.25 -15.82 5.73
C GLY A 46 -13.89 -16.50 5.54
N SER A 47 -13.36 -16.59 4.32
CA SER A 47 -12.02 -17.17 4.07
C SER A 47 -10.93 -16.12 3.87
N LEU A 48 -11.24 -14.83 3.95
CA LEU A 48 -10.26 -13.76 3.72
C LEU A 48 -9.23 -13.71 4.87
N ASP A 49 -7.95 -13.62 4.51
CA ASP A 49 -6.85 -13.18 5.37
C ASP A 49 -6.63 -11.66 5.16
N PRO A 50 -7.03 -10.80 6.13
CA PRO A 50 -6.91 -9.35 5.98
C PRO A 50 -5.48 -8.83 6.08
N ASP A 51 -4.52 -9.65 6.52
CA ASP A 51 -3.13 -9.28 6.77
C ASP A 51 -2.15 -9.89 5.77
N ARG A 52 -2.66 -10.53 4.70
CA ARG A 52 -1.84 -11.10 3.63
C ARG A 52 -0.86 -10.06 3.08
N LYS A 53 0.43 -10.34 3.23
CA LYS A 53 1.53 -9.48 2.80
C LYS A 53 1.86 -9.67 1.32
N ASP A 54 2.19 -8.56 0.66
CA ASP A 54 2.82 -8.57 -0.67
C ASP A 54 4.33 -8.85 -0.57
N HIS A 55 5.02 -8.84 -1.72
CA HIS A 55 6.48 -9.09 -1.83
C HIS A 55 7.32 -8.06 -1.05
N TYR A 56 6.77 -6.86 -0.79
CA TYR A 56 7.39 -5.82 0.01
C TYR A 56 6.88 -5.82 1.46
N CYS A 57 6.32 -6.95 1.90
CA CYS A 57 5.77 -7.18 3.23
C CYS A 57 4.63 -6.21 3.58
N SER A 58 4.03 -5.51 2.60
CA SER A 58 2.98 -4.53 2.85
C SER A 58 1.65 -5.24 3.11
N THR A 59 0.99 -4.89 4.21
CA THR A 59 -0.38 -5.33 4.50
C THR A 59 -1.40 -4.39 3.87
N PRO A 60 -2.64 -4.83 3.63
CA PRO A 60 -3.72 -3.95 3.18
C PRO A 60 -3.92 -2.71 4.07
N LEU A 61 -3.75 -2.83 5.39
CA LEU A 61 -3.79 -1.67 6.30
C LEU A 61 -2.69 -0.66 5.98
N SER A 62 -1.44 -1.12 5.85
CA SER A 62 -0.32 -0.22 5.53
C SER A 62 -0.47 0.45 4.16
N ILE A 63 -1.09 -0.23 3.19
CA ILE A 63 -1.39 0.30 1.86
C ILE A 63 -2.51 1.34 1.94
N ALA A 64 -3.59 1.08 2.67
CA ALA A 64 -4.69 2.03 2.85
C ALA A 64 -4.21 3.33 3.53
N VAL A 65 -3.36 3.20 4.56
CA VAL A 65 -2.82 4.34 5.29
C VAL A 65 -1.93 5.21 4.42
N ARG A 66 -0.94 4.64 3.73
CA ARG A 66 -0.02 5.45 2.90
C ARG A 66 -0.69 6.13 1.71
N ASN A 67 -1.80 5.57 1.21
CA ASN A 67 -2.62 6.16 0.14
C ASN A 67 -3.77 7.05 0.67
N CYS A 68 -3.82 7.32 1.97
CA CYS A 68 -4.85 8.15 2.61
C CYS A 68 -6.28 7.70 2.35
N ARG A 69 -6.54 6.40 2.38
CA ARG A 69 -7.87 5.83 2.14
C ARG A 69 -8.63 5.67 3.46
N THR A 70 -9.01 6.81 4.06
CA THR A 70 -9.62 6.92 5.39
C THR A 70 -10.73 5.91 5.65
N GLU A 71 -11.70 5.77 4.74
CA GLU A 71 -12.83 4.84 4.94
C GLU A 71 -12.40 3.37 4.88
N VAL A 72 -11.40 3.03 4.07
CA VAL A 72 -10.83 1.67 4.06
C VAL A 72 -10.04 1.39 5.34
N VAL A 73 -9.29 2.38 5.86
CA VAL A 73 -8.61 2.27 7.15
C VAL A 73 -9.62 2.00 8.27
N LYS A 74 -10.73 2.75 8.32
CA LYS A 74 -11.82 2.51 9.28
C LYS A 74 -12.37 1.10 9.17
N ALA A 75 -12.69 0.64 7.96
CA ALA A 75 -13.23 -0.69 7.72
C ALA A 75 -12.28 -1.80 8.19
N LEU A 76 -10.97 -1.66 7.91
CA LEU A 76 -9.94 -2.61 8.32
C LEU A 76 -9.80 -2.65 9.86
N LEU A 77 -9.70 -1.50 10.51
CA LEU A 77 -9.58 -1.42 11.98
C LEU A 77 -10.84 -1.95 12.69
N ALA A 78 -12.02 -1.72 12.12
CA ALA A 78 -13.30 -2.18 12.66
C ALA A 78 -13.41 -3.70 12.77
N THR A 79 -12.66 -4.46 11.96
CA THR A 79 -12.58 -5.94 12.09
C THR A 79 -12.02 -6.37 13.44
N GLY A 80 -11.17 -5.53 14.07
CA GLY A 80 -10.49 -5.84 15.31
C GLY A 80 -9.41 -6.94 15.22
N GLN A 81 -9.10 -7.43 14.01
CA GLN A 81 -8.24 -8.59 13.77
C GLN A 81 -6.95 -8.25 13.02
N VAL A 82 -6.87 -7.07 12.40
CA VAL A 82 -5.71 -6.64 11.61
C VAL A 82 -4.45 -6.49 12.46
N ALA A 83 -3.32 -6.92 11.93
CA ALA A 83 -1.98 -6.75 12.49
C ALA A 83 -1.55 -5.26 12.42
N PHE A 84 -1.97 -4.49 13.42
CA PHE A 84 -1.82 -3.04 13.49
C PHE A 84 -0.37 -2.55 13.35
N ASP A 85 0.58 -3.23 13.98
CA ASP A 85 2.00 -2.86 14.04
C ASP A 85 2.85 -3.57 12.97
N SER A 86 2.20 -4.26 12.02
CA SER A 86 2.91 -5.01 10.99
C SER A 86 3.84 -4.10 10.20
N ARG A 87 5.12 -4.47 10.18
CA ARG A 87 6.16 -3.78 9.42
C ARG A 87 6.24 -4.29 7.99
N ASP A 88 6.48 -3.35 7.07
CA ASP A 88 6.90 -3.67 5.71
C ASP A 88 8.38 -4.13 5.68
N CYS A 89 8.90 -4.52 4.52
CA CYS A 89 10.25 -5.11 4.45
C CYS A 89 11.37 -4.07 4.76
N PHE A 90 11.01 -2.80 4.98
CA PHE A 90 11.90 -1.70 5.32
C PHE A 90 11.68 -1.23 6.77
N GLY A 91 10.93 -2.00 7.56
CA GLY A 91 10.71 -1.73 8.98
C GLY A 91 9.64 -0.70 9.29
N ARG A 92 8.88 -0.22 8.30
CA ARG A 92 7.90 0.87 8.45
C ARG A 92 6.55 0.34 8.87
N THR A 93 5.96 0.95 9.89
CA THR A 93 4.61 0.63 10.41
C THR A 93 3.52 1.42 9.67
N PRO A 94 2.23 1.09 9.82
CA PRO A 94 1.15 1.96 9.37
C PRO A 94 1.21 3.38 9.96
N LEU A 95 1.59 3.53 11.24
CA LEU A 95 1.72 4.86 11.87
C LEU A 95 2.86 5.68 11.27
N TRP A 96 3.98 5.04 10.93
CA TRP A 96 5.06 5.67 10.17
C TRP A 96 4.53 6.24 8.84
N TRP A 97 3.72 5.46 8.13
CA TRP A 97 3.14 5.87 6.84
C TRP A 97 2.16 7.04 6.96
N SER A 98 1.32 7.09 8.01
CA SER A 98 0.39 8.22 8.19
C SER A 98 1.15 9.53 8.43
N ARG A 99 2.23 9.48 9.22
CA ARG A 99 3.10 10.62 9.50
C ARG A 99 3.84 11.09 8.26
N ARG A 100 4.35 10.16 7.45
CA ARG A 100 5.04 10.48 6.19
C ARG A 100 4.14 11.26 5.24
N HIS A 101 2.90 10.82 5.09
CA HIS A 101 1.96 11.48 4.20
C HIS A 101 1.41 12.78 4.81
N GLY A 102 1.52 12.95 6.14
CA GLY A 102 0.95 14.09 6.86
C GLY A 102 -0.56 13.98 7.06
N SER A 103 -1.13 12.77 7.06
CA SER A 103 -2.56 12.56 7.28
C SER A 103 -2.89 12.56 8.77
N ILE A 104 -3.19 13.76 9.30
CA ILE A 104 -3.53 13.97 10.72
C ILE A 104 -4.72 13.09 11.14
N ASP A 105 -5.75 13.00 10.29
CA ASP A 105 -6.96 12.22 10.60
C ASP A 105 -6.67 10.72 10.73
N ILE A 106 -5.86 10.16 9.82
CA ILE A 106 -5.49 8.74 9.89
C ILE A 106 -4.52 8.50 11.05
N GLU A 107 -3.57 9.39 11.29
CA GLU A 107 -2.68 9.30 12.45
C GLU A 107 -3.49 9.26 13.76
N GLN A 108 -4.41 10.20 13.96
CA GLN A 108 -5.25 10.23 15.15
C GLN A 108 -6.10 8.96 15.28
N MET A 109 -6.65 8.47 14.17
CA MET A 109 -7.42 7.22 14.14
C MET A 109 -6.59 6.01 14.56
N LEU A 110 -5.34 5.89 14.08
CA LEU A 110 -4.43 4.82 14.45
C LEU A 110 -4.03 4.91 15.93
N LEU A 111 -3.72 6.11 16.43
CA LEU A 111 -3.38 6.35 17.83
C LEU A 111 -4.55 6.03 18.77
N ASP A 112 -5.77 6.42 18.40
CA ASP A 112 -6.98 6.12 19.16
C ASP A 112 -7.27 4.63 19.19
N TYR A 113 -7.09 3.94 18.06
CA TYR A 113 -7.22 2.49 17.97
C TYR A 113 -6.21 1.76 18.87
N ALA A 114 -4.93 2.14 18.78
CA ALA A 114 -3.87 1.57 19.61
C ALA A 114 -4.14 1.78 21.10
N ARG A 115 -4.52 3.00 21.50
CA ARG A 115 -4.92 3.32 22.87
C ARG A 115 -6.08 2.45 23.34
N LYS A 116 -7.12 2.30 22.52
CA LYS A 116 -8.31 1.49 22.84
C LYS A 116 -7.99 -0.01 22.98
N LYS A 117 -7.03 -0.51 22.19
CA LYS A 117 -6.61 -1.92 22.20
C LYS A 117 -5.45 -2.22 23.16
N GLY A 118 -4.85 -1.21 23.77
CA GLY A 118 -3.68 -1.35 24.62
C GLY A 118 -2.42 -1.74 23.84
N ILE A 119 -2.32 -1.38 22.56
CA ILE A 119 -1.17 -1.66 21.71
C ILE A 119 -0.10 -0.59 21.96
N PRO A 120 1.13 -0.96 22.35
CA PRO A 120 2.21 0.00 22.54
C PRO A 120 2.65 0.61 21.19
N ILE A 121 2.89 1.92 21.18
CA ILE A 121 3.43 2.62 20.00
C ILE A 121 4.96 2.50 20.00
N CYS A 122 5.54 2.18 18.85
CA CYS A 122 6.99 2.12 18.68
C CYS A 122 7.59 3.52 18.63
N HIS A 123 8.71 3.75 19.33
CA HIS A 123 9.40 5.06 19.32
C HIS A 123 10.06 5.42 17.97
N GLU A 124 10.26 4.43 17.09
CA GLU A 124 10.86 4.59 15.76
C GLU A 124 9.91 5.26 14.74
N ASP A 125 8.64 5.48 15.09
CA ASP A 125 7.66 6.18 14.25
C ASP A 125 7.83 7.71 14.30
N GLY A 126 9.02 8.24 14.60
CA GLY A 126 9.26 9.68 14.79
C GLY A 126 8.87 10.55 13.59
N PRO A 127 8.75 11.88 13.78
CA PRO A 127 8.40 12.80 12.70
C PRO A 127 9.37 12.65 11.52
N ILE A 128 8.82 12.52 10.33
CA ILE A 128 9.59 12.23 9.13
C ILE A 128 9.90 13.55 8.43
N GLU A 129 11.18 13.91 8.35
CA GLU A 129 11.67 15.08 7.59
C GLU A 129 11.66 14.83 6.07
N THR A 130 10.52 14.40 5.52
CA THR A 130 10.35 14.24 4.08
C THR A 130 9.18 15.09 3.60
N ARG A 131 9.33 15.65 2.40
CA ARG A 131 8.24 16.37 1.73
C ARG A 131 7.00 15.46 1.65
N PRO A 132 5.81 15.93 2.04
CA PRO A 132 4.57 15.17 1.87
C PRO A 132 4.41 14.76 0.41
N VAL A 133 4.11 13.49 0.18
CA VAL A 133 3.90 12.98 -1.17
C VAL A 133 2.51 13.42 -1.62
N SER A 134 2.41 14.13 -2.74
CA SER A 134 1.09 14.49 -3.28
C SER A 134 0.41 13.24 -3.84
N ASN A 135 -0.92 13.18 -3.70
CA ASN A 135 -1.75 12.17 -4.35
C ASN A 135 -2.07 12.56 -5.80
N ASP A 136 -1.20 13.38 -6.43
CA ASP A 136 -1.44 13.83 -7.79
C ASP A 136 -1.50 12.62 -8.73
N LEU A 137 -2.38 12.73 -9.72
CA LEU A 137 -2.68 11.71 -10.74
C LEU A 137 -1.53 11.55 -11.72
N ALA A 138 -0.31 11.31 -11.22
CA ALA A 138 0.80 10.97 -12.07
C ALA A 138 0.50 9.65 -12.79
N PRO A 139 0.92 9.49 -14.06
CA PRO A 139 0.68 8.28 -14.83
C PRO A 139 1.42 7.06 -14.25
N ARG A 140 2.42 7.30 -13.39
CA ARG A 140 3.26 6.25 -12.79
C ARG A 140 3.09 6.19 -11.28
N TRP A 141 3.32 4.99 -10.77
CA TRP A 141 3.34 4.71 -9.35
C TRP A 141 4.54 3.85 -9.00
N CYS A 142 4.96 3.88 -7.75
CA CYS A 142 6.00 3.00 -7.26
C CYS A 142 5.37 1.68 -6.83
N ASP A 143 5.85 0.55 -7.35
CA ASP A 143 5.40 -0.78 -6.96
C ASP A 143 5.89 -1.23 -5.58
N VAL A 144 6.78 -0.46 -4.95
CA VAL A 144 7.18 -0.70 -3.56
C VAL A 144 6.30 0.08 -2.58
N CYS A 145 6.20 1.41 -2.74
CA CYS A 145 5.44 2.24 -1.81
C CYS A 145 4.00 2.51 -2.23
N THR A 146 3.56 2.10 -3.42
CA THR A 146 2.23 2.34 -4.01
C THR A 146 1.88 3.80 -4.29
N LEU A 147 2.77 4.75 -3.98
CA LEU A 147 2.56 6.18 -4.19
C LEU A 147 2.89 6.57 -5.64
N SER A 148 2.26 7.64 -6.10
CA SER A 148 2.56 8.27 -7.39
C SER A 148 4.05 8.64 -7.50
N ILE A 149 4.61 8.48 -8.70
CA ILE A 149 5.93 8.99 -9.08
C ILE A 149 5.67 10.21 -9.97
N PRO A 150 6.00 11.45 -9.52
CA PRO A 150 5.84 12.64 -10.34
C PRO A 150 6.59 12.54 -11.66
N GLU A 151 6.04 13.13 -12.72
CA GLU A 151 6.64 13.08 -14.08
C GLU A 151 8.05 13.72 -14.11
N ASP A 152 8.29 14.76 -13.30
CA ASP A 152 9.58 15.44 -13.20
C ASP A 152 10.60 14.73 -12.28
N GLU A 153 10.21 13.60 -11.67
CA GLU A 153 11.09 12.82 -10.81
C GLU A 153 11.66 11.60 -11.52
N ALA A 154 12.94 11.35 -11.25
CA ALA A 154 13.57 10.13 -11.72
C ALA A 154 13.05 8.89 -10.96
N TYR A 155 13.11 7.75 -11.62
CA TYR A 155 12.68 6.45 -11.10
C TYR A 155 13.53 5.33 -11.68
N TYR A 156 13.25 4.11 -11.24
CA TYR A 156 13.85 2.90 -11.79
C TYR A 156 12.76 1.99 -12.32
N GLU A 157 12.87 1.55 -13.56
CA GLU A 157 11.94 0.57 -14.16
C GLU A 157 12.59 -0.81 -14.24
N CYS A 158 11.77 -1.86 -14.25
CA CYS A 158 12.19 -3.21 -14.62
C CYS A 158 11.32 -3.76 -15.75
N GLY A 159 11.90 -3.95 -16.93
CA GLY A 159 11.20 -4.52 -18.09
C GLY A 159 10.83 -6.00 -18.00
N MET A 160 10.99 -6.65 -16.84
CA MET A 160 10.65 -8.07 -16.62
C MET A 160 9.68 -8.32 -15.47
N CYS A 161 9.73 -7.50 -14.41
CA CYS A 161 8.79 -7.61 -13.30
C CYS A 161 7.39 -7.15 -13.73
N ASN A 162 6.35 -7.78 -13.18
CA ASN A 162 4.95 -7.37 -13.42
C ASN A 162 4.58 -7.16 -14.91
N GLY A 163 5.09 -8.01 -15.80
CA GLY A 163 4.84 -7.89 -17.24
C GLY A 163 5.54 -6.70 -17.92
N GLY A 164 6.57 -6.15 -17.29
CA GLY A 164 7.31 -4.97 -17.75
C GLY A 164 6.81 -3.65 -17.17
N ASP A 165 5.72 -3.66 -16.40
CA ASP A 165 5.14 -2.51 -15.72
C ASP A 165 5.52 -2.54 -14.24
N PHE A 166 6.81 -2.31 -13.96
CA PHE A 166 7.33 -2.34 -12.61
C PHE A 166 8.28 -1.16 -12.38
N ASP A 167 7.79 -0.20 -11.60
CA ASP A 167 8.50 1.05 -11.33
C ASP A 167 8.82 1.22 -9.84
N ILE A 168 9.98 1.76 -9.54
CA ILE A 168 10.42 2.08 -8.18
C ILE A 168 10.85 3.54 -8.11
N CYS A 169 10.26 4.32 -7.21
CA CYS A 169 10.72 5.68 -6.95
C CYS A 169 12.14 5.72 -6.35
N LEU A 170 12.85 6.83 -6.55
CA LEU A 170 14.21 7.03 -6.01
C LEU A 170 14.34 6.66 -4.53
N GLU A 171 13.36 7.03 -3.71
CA GLU A 171 13.42 6.77 -2.28
C GLU A 171 13.34 5.27 -1.98
N CYS A 172 12.38 4.57 -2.57
CA CYS A 172 12.26 3.13 -2.38
C CYS A 172 13.51 2.40 -2.87
N TYR A 173 14.12 2.85 -3.97
CA TYR A 173 15.39 2.30 -4.43
C TYR A 173 16.52 2.52 -3.41
N LYS A 174 16.67 3.74 -2.87
CA LYS A 174 17.73 4.10 -1.91
C LYS A 174 17.67 3.28 -0.62
N ILE A 175 16.47 2.95 -0.14
CA ILE A 175 16.27 2.13 1.07
C ILE A 175 16.34 0.62 0.82
N GLY A 176 16.66 0.20 -0.42
CA GLY A 176 16.87 -1.21 -0.76
C GLY A 176 15.74 -1.89 -1.54
N GLY A 177 14.77 -1.13 -2.06
CA GLY A 177 13.73 -1.65 -2.96
C GLY A 177 14.35 -2.18 -4.25
N ARG A 178 14.05 -3.44 -4.58
CA ARG A 178 14.59 -4.16 -5.74
C ARG A 178 13.49 -4.92 -6.47
N CYS A 179 13.85 -5.48 -7.61
CA CYS A 179 13.00 -6.37 -8.41
C CYS A 179 12.46 -7.56 -7.60
N LEU A 180 11.41 -8.18 -8.11
CA LEU A 180 10.82 -9.40 -7.55
C LEU A 180 11.74 -10.63 -7.64
N ARG A 181 12.83 -10.54 -8.41
CA ARG A 181 13.85 -11.58 -8.61
C ARG A 181 15.23 -10.95 -8.74
N ASP A 182 16.23 -11.60 -8.16
CA ASP A 182 17.61 -11.08 -8.09
C ASP A 182 18.32 -10.96 -9.44
N ASN A 183 17.90 -11.75 -10.43
CA ASN A 183 18.48 -11.73 -11.77
C ASN A 183 17.91 -10.61 -12.67
N HIS A 184 16.91 -9.87 -12.20
CA HIS A 184 16.35 -8.75 -12.93
C HIS A 184 17.15 -7.47 -12.64
N GLN A 185 17.22 -6.58 -13.63
CA GLN A 185 17.91 -5.31 -13.49
C GLN A 185 16.93 -4.14 -13.49
N LEU A 186 17.21 -3.17 -12.63
CA LEU A 186 16.54 -1.88 -12.58
C LEU A 186 17.29 -0.89 -13.47
N VAL A 187 16.56 -0.20 -14.33
CA VAL A 187 17.10 0.80 -15.25
C VAL A 187 16.66 2.18 -14.78
N TYR A 188 17.62 3.08 -14.58
CA TYR A 188 17.33 4.47 -14.21
C TYR A 188 16.61 5.20 -15.35
N LYS A 189 15.55 5.92 -15.00
CA LYS A 189 14.73 6.72 -15.91
C LYS A 189 14.48 8.11 -15.33
N ILE A 190 14.30 9.07 -16.22
CA ILE A 190 13.78 10.39 -15.96
C ILE A 190 12.91 10.73 -17.17
N ASP A 191 11.69 11.19 -16.96
CA ASP A 191 10.91 11.68 -18.10
C ASP A 191 11.58 12.99 -18.55
N GLN A 192 12.26 12.94 -19.68
CA GLN A 192 12.67 14.17 -20.34
C GLN A 192 11.44 14.73 -21.02
N GLU A 193 11.14 16.01 -20.79
CA GLU A 193 10.20 16.76 -21.63
C GLU A 193 10.58 16.48 -23.08
N VAL A 194 9.67 15.85 -23.83
CA VAL A 194 9.75 15.84 -25.28
C VAL A 194 9.50 17.29 -25.69
N SER A 195 10.59 17.99 -26.02
CA SER A 195 10.58 19.31 -26.64
C SER A 195 9.72 19.36 -27.89
#